data_AF-A0AAJ2L301-F1
#
_entry.id   AF-A0AAJ2L301-F1
#
_cell.length_a   1.000
_cell.length_b   1.000
_cell.length_c   1.000
_cell.angle_alpha   90.00
_cell.angle_beta   90.00
_cell.angle_gamma   90.00
#
_symmetry.space_group_name_H-M   'P 1'
#
loop_
_entity.id
_entity.type
_entity.pdbx_description
1 polymer ?
#
loop_
_entity_poly.entity_id
_entity_poly.type
_entity_poly.pdbx_seq_one_letter_code
_entity_poly.pdbx_strand_id
1 'polypeptide(L)'
;MTTTVLPFTLMKDVTNDSLRFSEKKAAQKQLDKASNKKFTLRHYTKSVDGPPPYNTINPNFELVNTGVKTLNRTQGSNTNEDDWNRLGNTAFTFFLLAIDGKVSERRFLASMTHYAEFDLEDPGLLDDLGLDTAEFFASPDLLHAKDLSTVKAVKGPLSELKSLMITSSELPAIQLGIMQAAPLLELIDTKFQGSLEIKIPGSVPVSRWIPV
;
A
#
# COMPACT_ATOMS: atom_id res chain seq x y z
N MET A 1 24.28 4.24 0.29
CA MET A 1 23.46 5.31 0.89
C MET A 1 22.06 5.24 0.26
N THR A 2 21.07 4.90 1.10
CA THR A 2 19.61 5.12 0.97
C THR A 2 18.89 4.75 -0.34
N THR A 3 18.67 3.45 -0.56
CA THR A 3 17.81 2.91 -1.63
C THR A 3 16.32 3.22 -1.45
N THR A 4 15.87 3.49 -0.21
CA THR A 4 14.45 3.76 0.13
C THR A 4 14.05 5.24 0.00
N VAL A 5 15.02 6.17 0.03
CA VAL A 5 14.75 7.62 -0.07
C VAL A 5 14.51 8.05 -1.51
N LEU A 6 15.17 7.39 -2.47
CA LEU A 6 15.12 7.75 -3.88
C LEU A 6 13.68 7.72 -4.46
N PRO A 7 12.82 6.73 -4.20
CA PRO A 7 11.44 6.75 -4.70
C PRO A 7 10.62 7.96 -4.24
N PHE A 8 10.79 8.39 -2.98
CA PHE A 8 10.12 9.61 -2.49
C PHE A 8 10.69 10.88 -3.14
N THR A 9 12.00 10.97 -3.34
CA THR A 9 12.62 12.08 -4.07
C THR A 9 12.13 12.15 -5.52
N LEU A 10 12.11 11.03 -6.23
CA LEU A 10 11.61 10.95 -7.61
C LEU A 10 10.14 11.39 -7.70
N MET A 11 9.29 10.88 -6.81
CA MET A 11 7.89 11.30 -6.75
C MET A 11 7.76 12.80 -6.47
N LYS A 12 8.56 13.34 -5.54
CA LYS A 12 8.56 14.77 -5.24
C LYS A 12 8.94 15.60 -6.46
N ASP A 13 9.99 15.22 -7.17
CA ASP A 13 10.47 15.97 -8.35
C ASP A 13 9.45 15.91 -9.49
N VAL A 14 8.92 14.72 -9.80
CA VAL A 14 7.92 14.52 -10.86
C VAL A 14 6.62 15.26 -10.56
N THR A 15 6.17 15.24 -9.30
CA THR A 15 4.92 15.90 -8.90
C THR A 15 5.09 17.37 -8.51
N ASN A 16 6.32 17.91 -8.60
CA ASN A 16 6.67 19.24 -8.11
C ASN A 16 6.19 19.47 -6.66
N ASP A 17 6.38 18.47 -5.79
CA ASP A 17 5.97 18.45 -4.38
C ASP A 17 4.48 18.75 -4.14
N SER A 18 3.62 18.42 -5.11
CA SER A 18 2.19 18.73 -5.03
C SER A 18 1.43 17.83 -4.06
N LEU A 19 1.86 16.58 -3.86
CA LEU A 19 1.23 15.66 -2.89
C LEU A 19 1.49 16.11 -1.45
N ARG A 20 0.41 16.31 -0.69
CA ARG A 20 0.48 16.71 0.72
C ARG A 20 0.23 15.52 1.63
N PHE A 21 1.28 15.07 2.31
CA PHE A 21 1.20 13.94 3.23
C PHE A 21 0.78 14.39 4.63
N SER A 22 -0.20 13.68 5.20
CA SER A 22 -0.49 13.72 6.62
C SER A 22 0.31 12.64 7.33
N GLU A 23 0.91 13.00 8.47
CA GLU A 23 1.63 12.07 9.36
C GLU A 23 0.90 11.94 10.71
N LYS A 24 -0.39 12.35 10.76
CA LYS A 24 -1.16 12.40 12.00
C LYS A 24 -1.45 10.98 12.52
N LYS A 25 -0.98 10.71 13.73
CA LYS A 25 -1.12 9.42 14.42
C LYS A 25 -2.35 9.39 15.33
N ALA A 26 -2.86 8.19 15.56
CA ALA A 26 -3.99 7.96 16.44
C ALA A 26 -3.55 8.20 17.88
N ALA A 27 -4.45 8.74 18.70
CA ALA A 27 -4.18 8.85 20.14
C ALA A 27 -4.13 7.45 20.76
N GLN A 28 -3.40 7.29 21.87
CA GLN A 28 -3.28 6.00 22.56
C GLN A 28 -4.64 5.34 22.86
N LYS A 29 -5.62 6.12 23.31
CA LYS A 29 -6.99 5.63 23.58
C LYS A 29 -7.66 4.99 22.34
N GLN A 30 -7.37 5.47 21.14
CA GLN A 30 -7.88 4.88 19.90
C GLN A 30 -7.14 3.57 19.58
N LEU A 31 -5.81 3.54 19.76
CA LEU A 31 -4.99 2.34 19.59
C LEU A 31 -5.42 1.23 20.55
N ASP A 32 -5.63 1.54 21.83
CA ASP A 32 -6.09 0.59 22.84
C ASP A 32 -7.41 -0.07 22.44
N LYS A 33 -8.33 0.70 21.87
CA LYS A 33 -9.64 0.22 21.41
C LYS A 33 -9.58 -0.60 20.13
N ALA A 34 -8.55 -0.42 19.31
CA ALA A 34 -8.32 -1.19 18.10
C ALA A 34 -7.23 -2.28 18.27
N SER A 35 -6.74 -2.49 19.50
CA SER A 35 -5.61 -3.39 19.79
C SER A 35 -5.87 -4.83 19.32
N ASN A 36 -7.12 -5.30 19.43
CA ASN A 36 -7.53 -6.63 19.01
C ASN A 36 -7.72 -6.81 17.50
N LYS A 37 -7.54 -5.75 16.70
CA LYS A 37 -7.65 -5.80 15.24
C LYS A 37 -6.28 -5.90 14.65
N LYS A 38 -6.04 -6.94 13.86
CA LYS A 38 -4.76 -7.17 13.21
C LYS A 38 -4.70 -6.45 11.88
N PHE A 39 -3.75 -5.52 11.73
CA PHE A 39 -3.53 -4.80 10.49
C PHE A 39 -2.40 -5.47 9.70
N THR A 40 -2.66 -5.86 8.47
CA THR A 40 -1.68 -6.50 7.57
C THR A 40 -1.67 -5.80 6.21
N LEU A 41 -0.61 -6.03 5.45
CA LEU A 41 -0.57 -5.68 4.02
C LEU A 41 -0.73 -6.91 3.17
N ARG A 42 -1.49 -6.78 2.09
CA ARG A 42 -1.70 -7.88 1.15
C ARG A 42 -1.39 -7.46 -0.28
N HIS A 43 -0.53 -8.24 -0.93
CA HIS A 43 -0.25 -8.12 -2.36
C HIS A 43 -0.83 -9.32 -3.10
N TYR A 44 -1.57 -9.07 -4.17
CA TYR A 44 -2.20 -10.12 -4.96
C TYR A 44 -1.50 -10.32 -6.29
N THR A 45 -1.50 -11.56 -6.75
CA THR A 45 -0.93 -11.91 -8.05
C THR A 45 -1.68 -13.05 -8.73
N LYS A 46 -1.39 -13.21 -10.02
CA LYS A 46 -1.91 -14.29 -10.87
C LYS A 46 -0.77 -15.21 -11.29
N SER A 47 -0.96 -16.51 -11.07
CA SER A 47 -0.09 -17.59 -11.55
C SER A 47 -0.98 -18.71 -12.08
N VAL A 48 -0.66 -19.22 -13.27
CA VAL A 48 -1.46 -20.24 -13.96
C VAL A 48 -1.06 -21.64 -13.49
N ASP A 49 0.23 -21.85 -13.21
CA ASP A 49 0.83 -23.17 -12.97
C ASP A 49 1.35 -23.29 -11.53
N GLY A 50 0.43 -23.22 -10.55
CA GLY A 50 0.75 -23.31 -9.12
C GLY A 50 1.30 -22.00 -8.53
N PRO A 51 1.99 -22.05 -7.37
CA PRO A 51 2.52 -20.87 -6.71
C PRO A 51 3.44 -20.05 -7.63
N PRO A 52 3.40 -18.70 -7.56
CA PRO A 52 4.32 -17.86 -8.32
C PRO A 52 5.79 -18.24 -8.07
N PRO A 53 6.63 -18.31 -9.12
CA PRO A 53 8.01 -18.80 -9.01
C PRO A 53 8.98 -17.77 -8.40
N TYR A 54 8.55 -16.52 -8.22
CA TYR A 54 9.37 -15.44 -7.67
C TYR A 54 9.08 -15.26 -6.18
N ASN A 55 10.09 -14.84 -5.43
CA ASN A 55 10.01 -14.58 -3.98
C ASN A 55 10.21 -13.10 -3.64
N THR A 56 10.00 -12.22 -4.61
CA THR A 56 10.13 -10.76 -4.45
C THR A 56 9.06 -10.08 -5.28
N ILE A 57 8.33 -9.13 -4.68
CA ILE A 57 7.45 -8.23 -5.41
C ILE A 57 8.28 -7.04 -5.84
N ASN A 58 8.43 -6.85 -7.15
CA ASN A 58 9.20 -5.75 -7.72
C ASN A 58 8.28 -4.57 -8.09
N PRO A 59 8.74 -3.33 -7.91
CA PRO A 59 8.04 -2.17 -8.41
C PRO A 59 8.04 -2.17 -9.94
N ASN A 60 7.08 -1.48 -10.54
CA ASN A 60 6.95 -1.42 -11.99
C ASN A 60 8.22 -0.93 -12.71
N PHE A 61 8.94 0.02 -12.10
CA PHE A 61 10.23 0.51 -12.58
C PHE A 61 11.23 -0.64 -12.81
N GLU A 62 11.38 -1.52 -11.82
CA GLU A 62 12.33 -2.63 -11.88
C GLU A 62 11.89 -3.69 -12.90
N LEU A 63 10.58 -3.96 -12.99
CA LEU A 63 10.03 -4.89 -13.99
C LEU A 63 10.26 -4.39 -15.43
N VAL A 64 10.22 -3.08 -15.65
CA VAL A 64 10.58 -2.47 -16.94
C VAL A 64 12.08 -2.56 -17.19
N ASN A 65 12.90 -2.21 -16.20
CA ASN A 65 14.36 -2.25 -16.29
C ASN A 65 14.89 -3.65 -16.61
N THR A 66 14.26 -4.69 -16.05
CA THR A 66 14.61 -6.10 -16.26
C THR A 66 13.95 -6.73 -17.50
N GLY A 67 13.17 -5.96 -18.28
CA GLY A 67 12.50 -6.43 -19.49
C GLY A 67 11.32 -7.38 -19.26
N VAL A 68 10.89 -7.57 -18.00
CA VAL A 68 9.69 -8.35 -17.65
C VAL A 68 8.41 -7.63 -18.08
N LYS A 69 8.44 -6.29 -18.10
CA LYS A 69 7.31 -5.44 -18.46
C LYS A 69 7.72 -4.38 -19.46
N THR A 70 6.79 -3.94 -20.30
CA THR A 70 7.01 -2.85 -21.27
C THR A 70 6.07 -1.69 -20.97
N LEU A 71 6.56 -0.45 -21.12
CA LEU A 71 5.73 0.75 -21.06
C LEU A 71 4.93 0.87 -22.36
N ASN A 72 3.65 0.48 -22.34
CA ASN A 72 2.75 0.63 -23.49
C ASN A 72 1.66 1.66 -23.17
N ARG A 73 1.65 2.75 -23.93
CA ARG A 73 0.71 3.88 -23.76
C ARG A 73 -0.76 3.53 -24.04
N THR A 74 -1.01 2.41 -24.73
CA THR A 74 -2.33 1.99 -25.24
C THR A 74 -3.12 1.05 -24.33
N GLN A 75 -2.57 0.63 -23.19
CA GLN A 75 -3.30 -0.22 -22.25
C GLN A 75 -3.60 0.61 -20.99
N GLY A 76 -4.86 0.59 -20.53
CA GLY A 76 -5.29 1.16 -19.25
C GLY A 76 -4.75 0.37 -18.04
N SER A 77 -3.48 -0.04 -18.13
CA SER A 77 -2.69 -0.68 -17.09
C SER A 77 -2.06 0.41 -16.25
N ASN A 78 -1.97 0.19 -14.93
CA ASN A 78 -1.38 1.05 -13.91
C ASN A 78 0.16 1.11 -14.02
N THR A 79 0.65 1.15 -15.26
CA THR A 79 2.05 1.12 -15.67
C THR A 79 2.17 1.69 -17.07
N ASN A 80 1.40 2.74 -17.32
CA ASN A 80 1.51 3.52 -18.52
C ASN A 80 2.56 4.61 -18.32
N GLU A 81 2.85 5.32 -19.39
CA GLU A 81 3.75 6.47 -19.38
C GLU A 81 3.33 7.56 -18.38
N ASP A 82 2.04 7.65 -18.02
CA ASP A 82 1.53 8.66 -17.11
C ASP A 82 1.93 8.40 -15.64
N ASP A 83 1.93 7.14 -15.18
CA ASP A 83 2.46 6.81 -13.84
C ASP A 83 3.93 7.26 -13.69
N TRP A 84 4.70 7.09 -14.78
CA TRP A 84 6.11 7.48 -14.82
C TRP A 84 6.29 9.01 -14.86
N ASN A 85 5.62 9.67 -15.81
CA ASN A 85 5.87 11.07 -16.13
C ASN A 85 5.05 12.05 -15.28
N ARG A 86 3.94 11.61 -14.68
CA ARG A 86 3.03 12.49 -13.91
C ARG A 86 3.07 12.21 -12.42
N LEU A 87 3.30 10.97 -12.01
CA LEU A 87 3.14 10.56 -10.61
C LEU A 87 4.45 10.16 -9.94
N GLY A 88 5.43 9.63 -10.67
CA GLY A 88 6.72 9.18 -10.12
C GLY A 88 6.57 8.05 -9.10
N ASN A 89 5.43 7.37 -9.07
CA ASN A 89 5.10 6.28 -8.14
C ASN A 89 5.57 4.90 -8.65
N THR A 90 6.24 4.84 -9.82
CA THR A 90 6.64 3.59 -10.48
C THR A 90 7.72 2.82 -9.74
N ALA A 91 8.46 3.49 -8.85
CA ALA A 91 9.47 2.90 -7.98
C ALA A 91 8.89 2.37 -6.65
N PHE A 92 7.57 2.34 -6.49
CA PHE A 92 6.90 1.77 -5.33
C PHE A 92 6.24 0.42 -5.66
N THR A 93 6.19 -0.44 -4.66
CA THR A 93 5.39 -1.67 -4.66
C THR A 93 4.03 -1.39 -3.99
N PHE A 94 2.96 -1.95 -4.55
CA PHE A 94 1.58 -1.65 -4.20
C PHE A 94 0.93 -2.78 -3.38
N PHE A 95 0.19 -2.41 -2.33
CA PHE A 95 -0.47 -3.31 -1.39
C PHE A 95 -1.89 -2.82 -1.08
N LEU A 96 -2.76 -3.76 -0.75
CA LEU A 96 -4.04 -3.48 -0.11
C LEU A 96 -3.89 -3.55 1.41
N LEU A 97 -4.65 -2.73 2.12
CA LEU A 97 -4.85 -2.87 3.56
C LEU A 97 -5.71 -4.11 3.83
N ALA A 98 -5.29 -4.92 4.79
CA ALA A 98 -6.12 -5.96 5.37
C ALA A 98 -6.31 -5.74 6.87
N ILE A 99 -7.52 -6.01 7.35
CA ILE A 99 -7.87 -5.99 8.78
C ILE A 99 -8.54 -7.31 9.12
N ASP A 100 -7.98 -8.06 10.07
CA ASP A 100 -8.42 -9.40 10.47
C ASP A 100 -8.64 -10.33 9.26
N GLY A 101 -7.72 -10.27 8.29
CA GLY A 101 -7.73 -11.08 7.08
C GLY A 101 -8.74 -10.65 6.00
N LYS A 102 -9.53 -9.59 6.24
CA LYS A 102 -10.44 -9.00 5.24
C LYS A 102 -9.71 -7.95 4.42
N VAL A 103 -10.00 -7.88 3.12
CA VAL A 103 -9.55 -6.82 2.20
C VAL A 103 -10.76 -6.10 1.60
N SER A 104 -10.60 -4.85 1.18
CA SER A 104 -11.64 -4.15 0.41
C SER A 104 -11.86 -4.80 -0.95
N GLU A 105 -13.10 -4.80 -1.43
CA GLU A 105 -13.42 -5.33 -2.74
C GLU A 105 -12.75 -4.50 -3.85
N ARG A 106 -12.20 -5.20 -4.84
CA ARG A 106 -11.66 -4.61 -6.06
C ARG A 106 -11.98 -5.52 -7.23
N ARG A 107 -12.37 -4.94 -8.36
CA ARG A 107 -12.71 -5.71 -9.57
C ARG A 107 -11.58 -6.63 -10.03
N PHE A 108 -10.32 -6.21 -9.90
CA PHE A 108 -9.18 -7.01 -10.36
C PHE A 108 -8.95 -8.27 -9.52
N LEU A 109 -9.38 -8.30 -8.26
CA LEU A 109 -9.19 -9.43 -7.35
C LEU A 109 -9.89 -10.70 -7.84
N ALA A 110 -10.98 -10.57 -8.59
CA ALA A 110 -11.70 -11.70 -9.18
C ALA A 110 -10.85 -12.56 -10.12
N SER A 111 -9.70 -12.04 -10.57
CA SER A 111 -8.77 -12.74 -11.47
C SER A 111 -7.47 -13.19 -10.80
N MET A 112 -7.30 -12.88 -9.51
CA MET A 112 -6.09 -13.20 -8.75
C MET A 112 -6.16 -14.61 -8.20
N THR A 113 -5.01 -15.27 -8.12
CA THR A 113 -4.92 -16.69 -7.73
C THR A 113 -4.16 -16.89 -6.43
N HIS A 114 -3.29 -15.94 -6.10
CA HIS A 114 -2.41 -16.02 -4.95
C HIS A 114 -2.27 -14.64 -4.32
N TYR A 115 -1.89 -14.60 -3.05
CA TYR A 115 -1.47 -13.40 -2.36
C TYR A 115 -0.30 -13.66 -1.41
N ALA A 116 0.46 -12.61 -1.13
CA ALA A 116 1.39 -12.54 -0.02
C ALA A 116 0.79 -11.62 1.04
N GLU A 117 0.92 -11.98 2.32
CA GLU A 117 0.42 -11.19 3.44
C GLU A 117 1.53 -10.94 4.47
N PHE A 118 1.62 -9.69 4.90
CA PHE A 118 2.69 -9.18 5.76
C PHE A 118 2.09 -8.66 7.06
N ASP A 119 2.49 -9.29 8.16
CA ASP A 119 2.12 -8.85 9.50
C ASP A 119 3.07 -7.74 9.97
N LEU A 120 2.61 -6.50 9.89
CA LEU A 120 3.44 -5.34 10.22
C LEU A 120 3.57 -5.11 11.74
N GLU A 121 2.77 -5.84 12.53
CA GLU A 121 2.85 -5.79 13.99
C GLU A 121 3.88 -6.79 14.54
N ASP A 122 4.56 -7.56 13.67
CA ASP A 122 5.67 -8.46 14.02
C ASP A 122 7.03 -7.81 13.66
N PRO A 123 7.77 -7.27 14.64
CA PRO A 123 9.05 -6.62 14.39
C PRO A 123 10.12 -7.57 13.82
N GLY A 124 10.07 -8.86 14.17
CA GLY A 124 11.01 -9.85 13.65
C GLY A 124 10.81 -10.09 12.17
N LEU A 125 9.55 -10.19 11.73
CA LEU A 125 9.22 -10.27 10.31
C LEU A 125 9.70 -9.03 9.54
N LEU A 126 9.54 -7.82 10.11
CA LEU A 126 10.00 -6.60 9.45
C LEU A 126 11.52 -6.56 9.29
N ASP A 127 12.28 -6.97 10.31
CA ASP A 127 13.74 -7.06 10.24
C ASP A 127 14.19 -8.09 9.19
N ASP A 128 13.62 -9.29 9.22
CA ASP A 128 13.91 -10.38 8.26
C ASP A 128 13.65 -9.98 6.80
N LEU A 129 12.65 -9.11 6.57
CA LEU A 129 12.29 -8.60 5.25
C LEU A 129 13.03 -7.31 4.88
N GLY A 130 13.85 -6.74 5.78
CA GLY A 130 14.53 -5.46 5.58
C GLY A 130 13.55 -4.26 5.50
N LEU A 131 12.43 -4.35 6.20
CA LEU A 131 11.33 -3.37 6.24
C LEU A 131 11.23 -2.64 7.59
N ASP A 132 12.09 -2.94 8.55
CA ASP A 132 12.15 -2.35 9.90
C ASP A 132 12.23 -0.81 9.90
N THR A 133 12.92 -0.25 8.91
CA THR A 133 13.09 1.20 8.70
C THR A 133 12.31 1.73 7.50
N ALA A 134 11.49 0.87 6.84
CA ALA A 134 10.77 1.28 5.65
C ALA A 134 9.69 2.32 5.99
N GLU A 135 9.62 3.36 5.17
CA GLU A 135 8.46 4.25 5.12
C GLU A 135 7.46 3.70 4.10
N PHE A 136 6.19 4.04 4.29
CA PHE A 136 5.14 3.85 3.28
C PHE A 136 4.44 5.18 3.01
N PHE A 137 3.68 5.21 1.91
CA PHE A 137 2.56 6.15 1.82
C PHE A 137 1.27 5.46 1.38
N ALA A 138 0.14 6.01 1.77
CA ALA A 138 -1.19 5.57 1.41
C ALA A 138 -1.93 6.70 0.68
N SER A 139 -2.64 6.35 -0.39
CA SER A 139 -3.43 7.29 -1.20
C SER A 139 -4.58 6.55 -1.89
N PRO A 140 -5.58 7.26 -2.44
CA PRO A 140 -6.38 6.68 -3.52
C PRO A 140 -5.50 6.35 -4.73
N ASP A 141 -6.08 5.66 -5.71
CA ASP A 141 -5.51 5.63 -7.06
C ASP A 141 -5.29 7.06 -7.58
N LEU A 142 -4.04 7.36 -7.92
CA LEU A 142 -3.62 8.69 -8.33
C LEU A 142 -3.80 8.92 -9.82
N LEU A 143 -3.99 7.87 -10.64
CA LEU A 143 -3.92 7.94 -12.10
C LEU A 143 -4.92 8.94 -12.71
N HIS A 144 -6.04 9.17 -12.05
CA HIS A 144 -7.09 10.09 -12.49
C HIS A 144 -7.22 11.37 -11.64
N ALA A 145 -6.33 11.57 -10.68
CA ALA A 145 -6.32 12.78 -9.84
C ALA A 145 -5.90 14.00 -10.67
N LYS A 146 -6.80 14.99 -10.79
CA LYS A 146 -6.56 16.26 -11.50
C LYS A 146 -5.68 17.22 -10.72
N ASP A 147 -5.82 17.25 -9.40
CA ASP A 147 -5.07 18.11 -8.48
C ASP A 147 -4.55 17.28 -7.31
N LEU A 148 -3.24 17.00 -7.33
CA LEU A 148 -2.55 16.19 -6.33
C LEU A 148 -2.52 16.86 -4.95
N SER A 149 -2.67 18.19 -4.86
CA SER A 149 -2.62 18.93 -3.59
C SER A 149 -3.86 18.72 -2.71
N THR A 150 -4.95 18.25 -3.31
CA THR A 150 -6.21 17.96 -2.63
C THR A 150 -6.40 16.48 -2.30
N VAL A 151 -5.50 15.62 -2.81
CA VAL A 151 -5.59 14.18 -2.59
C VAL A 151 -5.24 13.86 -1.15
N LYS A 152 -6.08 13.05 -0.48
CA LYS A 152 -5.76 12.49 0.83
C LYS A 152 -4.57 11.53 0.66
N ALA A 153 -3.42 11.94 1.18
CA ALA A 153 -2.22 11.11 1.23
C ALA A 153 -1.70 11.05 2.67
N VAL A 154 -1.23 9.88 3.08
CA VAL A 154 -0.69 9.62 4.42
C VAL A 154 0.67 9.00 4.26
N LYS A 155 1.65 9.43 5.06
CA LYS A 155 3.02 8.91 5.02
C LYS A 155 3.49 8.62 6.45
N GLY A 156 4.35 7.61 6.59
CA GLY A 156 5.12 7.39 7.80
C GLY A 156 5.87 6.07 7.80
N PRO A 157 6.54 5.72 8.90
CA PRO A 157 7.13 4.40 9.11
C PRO A 157 6.09 3.29 9.01
N LEU A 158 6.48 2.14 8.45
CA LEU A 158 5.60 0.99 8.26
C LEU A 158 5.07 0.43 9.59
N SER A 159 5.90 0.49 10.65
CA SER A 159 5.53 0.13 12.02
C SER A 159 4.39 0.97 12.61
N GLU A 160 4.10 2.14 12.03
CA GLU A 160 3.05 3.04 12.49
C GLU A 160 1.78 2.97 11.64
N LEU A 161 1.74 2.07 10.66
CA LEU A 161 0.65 1.95 9.68
C LEU A 161 -0.73 1.86 10.34
N LYS A 162 -0.88 1.02 11.37
CA LYS A 162 -2.13 0.88 12.13
C LYS A 162 -2.59 2.22 12.71
N SER A 163 -1.68 2.97 13.32
CA SER A 163 -1.99 4.27 13.92
C SER A 163 -2.43 5.30 12.88
N LEU A 164 -1.72 5.34 11.74
CA LEU A 164 -2.01 6.25 10.63
C LEU A 164 -3.36 5.91 9.94
N MET A 165 -3.65 4.63 9.75
CA MET A 165 -4.92 4.17 9.15
C MET A 165 -6.11 4.36 10.09
N ILE A 166 -5.93 4.13 11.40
CA ILE A 166 -6.94 4.45 12.41
C ILE A 166 -7.27 5.94 12.41
N THR A 167 -6.26 6.83 12.38
CA THR A 167 -6.53 8.27 12.25
C THR A 167 -7.30 8.59 10.98
N SER A 168 -6.95 7.92 9.88
CA SER A 168 -7.58 8.16 8.57
C SER A 168 -9.07 7.80 8.56
N SER A 169 -9.50 6.83 9.38
CA SER A 169 -10.91 6.48 9.58
C SER A 169 -11.74 7.62 10.18
N GLU A 170 -11.09 8.55 10.91
CA GLU A 170 -11.73 9.64 11.66
C GLU A 170 -12.74 9.16 12.71
N LEU A 171 -12.64 7.89 13.13
CA LEU A 171 -13.54 7.33 14.14
C LEU A 171 -13.15 7.73 15.56
N PRO A 172 -14.14 8.04 16.42
CA PRO A 172 -13.91 8.13 17.85
C PRO A 172 -13.54 6.76 18.44
N ALA A 173 -12.74 6.76 19.50
CA ALA A 173 -12.24 5.55 20.15
C ALA A 173 -13.34 4.53 20.52
N ILE A 174 -14.52 5.00 20.93
CA ILE A 174 -15.64 4.11 21.29
C ILE A 174 -16.13 3.28 20.11
N GLN A 175 -16.17 3.86 18.90
CA GLN A 175 -16.61 3.16 17.70
C GLN A 175 -15.56 2.15 17.24
N LEU A 176 -14.27 2.48 17.35
CA LEU A 176 -13.17 1.55 17.02
C LEU A 176 -13.25 0.25 17.84
N GLY A 177 -13.66 0.34 19.11
CA GLY A 177 -13.75 -0.82 20.00
C GLY A 177 -14.89 -1.80 19.70
N ILE A 178 -15.96 -1.33 19.03
CA ILE A 178 -17.15 -2.15 18.73
C ILE A 178 -17.26 -2.51 17.25
N MET A 179 -16.63 -1.73 16.37
CA MET A 179 -16.70 -1.93 14.94
C MET A 179 -15.96 -3.21 14.53
N GLN A 180 -16.58 -4.00 13.67
CA GLN A 180 -15.98 -5.20 13.10
C GLN A 180 -14.96 -4.82 12.02
N ALA A 181 -14.07 -5.76 11.66
CA ALA A 181 -12.97 -5.52 10.74
C ALA A 181 -13.41 -5.02 9.35
N ALA A 182 -14.37 -5.71 8.72
CA ALA A 182 -14.82 -5.35 7.37
C ALA A 182 -15.44 -3.94 7.29
N PRO A 183 -16.39 -3.54 8.17
CA PRO A 183 -16.89 -2.16 8.19
C PRO A 183 -15.81 -1.11 8.49
N LEU A 184 -14.83 -1.42 9.35
CA LEU A 184 -13.72 -0.52 9.63
C LEU A 184 -12.85 -0.31 8.38
N LEU A 185 -12.53 -1.40 7.69
CA LEU A 185 -11.76 -1.37 6.47
C LEU A 185 -12.46 -0.60 5.36
N GLU A 186 -13.76 -0.86 5.15
CA GLU A 186 -14.59 -0.14 4.18
C GLU A 186 -14.64 1.37 4.47
N LEU A 187 -14.77 1.75 5.75
CA LEU A 187 -14.77 3.15 6.14
C LEU A 187 -13.41 3.82 5.85
N ILE A 188 -12.31 3.15 6.21
CA ILE A 188 -10.97 3.66 5.89
C ILE A 188 -10.83 3.81 4.38
N ASP A 189 -11.20 2.79 3.61
CA ASP A 189 -11.12 2.80 2.15
C ASP A 189 -11.95 3.92 1.51
N THR A 190 -13.15 4.18 2.03
CA THR A 190 -14.02 5.29 1.59
C THR A 190 -13.34 6.65 1.78
N LYS A 191 -12.52 6.82 2.82
CA LYS A 191 -11.75 8.05 3.03
C LYS A 191 -10.67 8.25 1.95
N PHE A 192 -10.31 7.19 1.24
CA PHE A 192 -9.48 7.19 0.03
C PHE A 192 -10.31 6.84 -1.21
N GLN A 193 -11.56 7.33 -1.28
CA GLN A 193 -12.42 7.24 -2.46
C GLN A 193 -12.73 5.80 -2.95
N GLY A 194 -12.63 4.81 -2.05
CA GLY A 194 -12.85 3.40 -2.40
C GLY A 194 -11.71 2.78 -3.21
N SER A 195 -10.55 3.43 -3.26
CA SER A 195 -9.37 2.99 -4.00
C SER A 195 -8.10 3.10 -3.17
N LEU A 196 -8.18 2.91 -1.85
CA LEU A 196 -7.00 2.89 -0.99
C LEU A 196 -5.96 1.90 -1.52
N GLU A 197 -4.74 2.40 -1.63
CA GLU A 197 -3.53 1.66 -1.93
C GLU A 197 -2.40 2.10 -0.99
N ILE A 198 -1.69 1.13 -0.44
CA ILE A 198 -0.48 1.34 0.35
C ILE A 198 0.73 1.05 -0.51
N LYS A 199 1.71 1.94 -0.47
CA LYS A 199 2.86 1.97 -1.38
C LYS A 199 4.14 1.98 -0.57
N ILE A 200 5.00 0.99 -0.80
CA ILE A 200 6.31 0.84 -0.14
C ILE A 200 7.41 1.07 -1.19
N PRO A 201 8.43 1.91 -0.93
CA PRO A 201 9.56 2.10 -1.83
C PRO A 201 10.29 0.80 -2.16
N GLY A 202 10.59 0.59 -3.44
CA GLY A 202 11.42 -0.52 -3.89
C GLY A 202 10.73 -1.88 -3.84
N SER A 203 11.56 -2.93 -3.96
CA SER A 203 11.12 -4.32 -3.97
C SER A 203 10.91 -4.87 -2.57
N VAL A 204 9.90 -5.73 -2.40
CA VAL A 204 9.56 -6.33 -1.12
C VAL A 204 9.70 -7.86 -1.20
N PRO A 205 10.56 -8.49 -0.36
CA PRO A 205 10.68 -9.94 -0.33
C PRO A 205 9.37 -10.62 0.09
N VAL A 206 9.14 -11.84 -0.39
CA VAL A 206 7.97 -12.66 -0.11
C VAL A 206 8.41 -13.97 0.49
N SER A 207 7.99 -14.23 1.73
CA SER A 207 8.27 -15.49 2.41
C SER A 207 7.42 -16.65 1.88
N ARG A 208 6.17 -16.38 1.50
CA ARG A 208 5.24 -17.37 0.96
C ARG A 208 4.13 -16.75 0.11
N TRP A 209 3.66 -17.53 -0.86
CA TRP A 209 2.42 -17.28 -1.59
C TRP A 209 1.30 -18.16 -1.07
N ILE A 210 0.15 -17.56 -0.80
CA ILE A 210 -1.06 -18.21 -0.28
C ILE A 210 -2.10 -18.23 -1.41
N PRO A 211 -2.72 -19.39 -1.72
CA PRO A 211 -3.83 -19.45 -2.67
C PRO A 211 -5.02 -18.59 -2.20
N VAL A 212 -5.72 -17.96 -3.16
CA VAL A 212 -6.96 -17.21 -2.92
C VAL A 212 -8.15 -18.16 -2.74
#